data_AF-A0A4U7D3E0-F1
#
_entry.id   AF-A0A4U7D3E0-F1
#
_cell.length_a   1.000
_cell.length_b   1.000
_cell.length_c   1.000
_cell.angle_alpha   90.00
_cell.angle_beta   90.00
_cell.angle_gamma   90.00
#
_symmetry.space_group_name_H-M   'P 1'
#
loop_
_entity.id
_entity.type
_entity.pdbx_description
1 polymer ?
#
loop_
_entity_poly.entity_id
_entity_poly.type
_entity_poly.pdbx_seq_one_letter_code
_entity_poly.pdbx_strand_id
1 'polypeptide(L)'
;QGWWNFETFTVTFENYARAWTFQSGPMRQAMLNTAIVTVPSVLAVTLLGTMVAYPFARFDFPLKKWLFFLLIVVMAAPPELVAMGNYNTLRTTGLFDTYMGLILVHIGWGMGWVVMFLRNF
;
A
#
# COMPACT_ATOMS: atom_id res chain seq x y z
N GLN A 1 21.78 -35.64 10.74
CA GLN A 1 22.25 -34.31 11.19
C GLN A 1 21.02 -33.40 11.23
N GLY A 2 20.77 -32.71 12.35
CA GLY A 2 19.51 -31.98 12.58
C GLY A 2 19.45 -30.65 11.82
N TRP A 3 18.24 -30.10 11.71
CA TRP A 3 17.93 -28.78 11.14
C TRP A 3 18.58 -27.59 11.86
N TRP A 4 19.18 -27.84 13.02
CA TRP A 4 19.94 -26.87 13.80
C TRP A 4 21.42 -26.94 13.42
N ASN A 5 21.76 -26.39 12.25
CA ASN A 5 23.16 -26.12 11.87
C ASN A 5 23.51 -24.69 12.28
N PHE A 6 24.24 -24.56 13.38
CA PHE A 6 24.87 -23.30 13.79
C PHE A 6 26.19 -23.11 13.05
N GLU A 7 26.16 -23.17 11.71
CA GLU A 7 27.31 -22.76 10.92
C GLU A 7 27.68 -21.33 11.31
N THR A 8 28.98 -21.06 11.38
CA THR A 8 29.55 -19.77 11.77
C THR A 8 28.87 -18.62 11.02
N PHE A 9 28.03 -17.86 11.73
CA PHE A 9 27.40 -16.66 11.21
C PHE A 9 28.49 -15.67 10.82
N THR A 10 28.81 -15.67 9.52
CA THR A 10 29.76 -14.71 8.95
C THR A 10 28.93 -13.58 8.40
N VAL A 11 29.09 -12.38 8.97
CA VAL A 11 28.46 -11.17 8.43
C VAL A 11 29.10 -10.88 7.08
N THR A 12 28.37 -11.06 5.98
CA THR A 12 28.84 -10.72 4.63
C THR A 12 27.79 -9.92 3.86
N PHE A 13 28.26 -9.04 2.98
CA PHE A 13 27.42 -8.30 2.04
C PHE A 13 27.33 -8.99 0.67
N GLU A 14 27.98 -10.13 0.49
CA GLU A 14 28.15 -10.78 -0.81
C GLU A 14 26.81 -11.21 -1.42
N ASN A 15 25.91 -11.75 -0.60
CA ASN A 15 24.57 -12.15 -1.05
C ASN A 15 23.73 -10.95 -1.52
N TYR A 16 23.85 -9.79 -0.86
CA TYR A 16 23.15 -8.57 -1.27
C TYR A 16 23.71 -8.02 -2.59
N ALA A 17 25.04 -7.99 -2.72
CA ALA A 17 25.71 -7.56 -3.95
C ALA A 17 25.35 -8.47 -5.14
N ARG A 18 25.32 -9.80 -4.91
CA ARG A 18 24.88 -10.78 -5.91
C ARG A 18 23.41 -10.58 -6.27
N ALA A 19 22.52 -10.41 -5.30
CA ALA A 19 21.09 -10.17 -5.55
C ALA A 19 20.86 -8.89 -6.37
N TRP A 20 21.69 -7.85 -6.19
CA TRP A 20 21.59 -6.60 -6.93
C TRP A 20 21.93 -6.73 -8.42
N THR A 21 22.88 -7.61 -8.76
CA THR A 21 23.35 -7.84 -10.15
C THR A 21 22.72 -9.09 -10.80
N PHE A 22 21.88 -9.82 -10.07
CA PHE A 22 21.29 -11.08 -10.52
C PHE A 22 20.28 -10.85 -11.66
N GLN A 23 20.60 -11.34 -12.86
CA GLN A 23 19.80 -11.13 -14.07
C GLN A 23 18.45 -11.86 -14.03
N SER A 24 18.39 -13.05 -13.41
CA SER A 24 17.20 -13.92 -13.40
C SER A 24 16.16 -13.53 -12.35
N GLY A 25 16.50 -12.60 -11.44
CA GLY A 25 15.62 -12.03 -10.44
C GLY A 25 16.06 -10.60 -10.15
N PRO A 26 15.81 -9.65 -11.08
CA PRO A 26 16.43 -8.34 -11.06
C PRO A 26 15.87 -7.49 -9.91
N MET A 27 16.44 -7.66 -8.71
CA MET A 27 16.06 -6.97 -7.48
C MET A 27 16.11 -5.45 -7.68
N ARG A 28 17.10 -4.96 -8.45
CA ARG A 28 17.21 -3.55 -8.84
C ARG A 28 15.94 -3.05 -9.52
N GLN A 29 15.39 -3.80 -10.47
CA GLN A 29 14.19 -3.39 -11.20
C GLN A 29 12.95 -3.47 -10.31
N ALA A 30 12.83 -4.52 -9.49
CA ALA A 30 11.74 -4.62 -8.52
C ALA A 30 11.70 -3.42 -7.58
N MET A 31 12.85 -3.03 -7.02
CA MET A 31 12.95 -1.87 -6.14
C MET A 31 12.63 -0.54 -6.85
N LEU A 32 13.07 -0.37 -8.09
CA LEU A 32 12.70 0.81 -8.89
C LEU A 32 11.19 0.85 -9.18
N ASN A 33 10.59 -0.29 -9.54
CA ASN A 33 9.14 -0.38 -9.76
C ASN A 33 8.36 -0.03 -8.49
N THR A 34 8.80 -0.54 -7.33
CA THR A 34 8.23 -0.17 -6.04
C THR A 34 8.35 1.33 -5.78
N ALA A 35 9.51 1.95 -6.01
CA ALA A 35 9.68 3.39 -5.82
C ALA A 35 8.75 4.21 -6.76
N ILE A 36 8.65 3.80 -8.02
CA ILE A 36 7.79 4.43 -9.03
C ILE A 36 6.31 4.37 -8.62
N VAL A 37 5.88 3.30 -7.95
CA VAL A 37 4.49 3.16 -7.47
C VAL A 37 4.30 3.88 -6.13
N THR A 38 5.15 3.61 -5.14
CA THR A 38 4.98 4.06 -3.76
C THR A 38 5.08 5.58 -3.63
N VAL A 39 6.05 6.23 -4.27
CA VAL A 39 6.25 7.68 -4.14
C VAL A 39 5.02 8.48 -4.55
N PRO A 40 4.47 8.33 -5.78
CA PRO A 40 3.26 9.07 -6.16
C PRO A 40 2.04 8.65 -5.36
N SER A 41 1.88 7.36 -5.01
CA SER A 41 0.77 6.90 -4.18
C SER A 41 0.76 7.58 -2.81
N VAL A 42 1.90 7.63 -2.12
CA VAL A 42 2.01 8.25 -0.79
C VAL A 42 1.73 9.75 -0.85
N LEU A 43 2.28 10.45 -1.86
CA LEU A 43 2.01 11.88 -2.06
C LEU A 43 0.52 12.14 -2.27
N ALA A 44 -0.10 11.38 -3.17
CA ALA A 44 -1.52 11.52 -3.49
C ALA A 44 -2.41 11.18 -2.28
N VAL A 45 -2.17 10.06 -1.59
CA VAL A 45 -2.93 9.65 -0.40
C VAL A 45 -2.80 10.65 0.73
N THR A 46 -1.60 11.18 0.97
CA THR A 46 -1.40 12.15 2.04
C THR A 46 -2.13 13.44 1.72
N LEU A 47 -2.01 13.94 0.48
CA LEU A 47 -2.70 15.16 0.06
C LEU A 47 -4.22 15.01 0.10
N LEU A 48 -4.78 13.98 -0.55
CA LEU A 48 -6.22 13.78 -0.60
C LEU A 48 -6.79 13.36 0.76
N GLY A 49 -6.08 12.49 1.48
CA GLY A 49 -6.48 12.01 2.79
C GLY A 49 -6.49 13.11 3.83
N THR A 50 -5.51 14.03 3.83
CA THR A 50 -5.53 15.21 4.71
C THR A 50 -6.71 16.14 4.40
N MET A 51 -7.01 16.38 3.11
CA MET A 51 -8.17 17.17 2.71
C MET A 51 -9.49 16.57 3.19
N VAL A 52 -9.63 15.25 3.17
CA VAL A 52 -10.81 14.55 3.70
C VAL A 52 -10.82 14.52 5.22
N ALA A 53 -9.68 14.27 5.87
CA ALA A 53 -9.58 14.17 7.32
C ALA A 53 -9.86 15.51 8.02
N TYR A 54 -9.48 16.63 7.40
CA TYR A 54 -9.58 17.94 8.02
C TYR A 54 -11.02 18.29 8.46
N PRO A 55 -12.06 18.13 7.62
CA PRO A 55 -13.44 18.29 8.08
C PRO A 55 -13.87 17.35 9.19
N PHE A 56 -13.41 16.09 9.17
CA PHE A 56 -13.71 15.14 10.25
C PHE A 56 -13.07 15.54 11.58
N ALA A 57 -11.90 16.19 11.55
CA ALA A 57 -11.21 16.68 12.72
C ALA A 57 -11.83 17.99 13.26
N ARG A 58 -12.15 18.94 12.39
CA ARG A 58 -12.43 20.33 12.79
C ARG A 58 -13.88 20.78 12.74
N PHE A 59 -14.74 20.10 11.99
CA PHE A 59 -16.15 20.48 11.88
C PHE A 59 -17.06 19.44 12.54
N ASP A 60 -18.17 19.91 13.12
CA ASP A 60 -19.26 19.06 13.58
C ASP A 60 -20.43 19.20 12.61
N PHE A 61 -20.49 18.25 11.67
CA PHE A 61 -21.53 18.18 10.65
C PHE A 61 -22.41 16.93 10.87
N PRO A 62 -23.69 16.96 10.45
CA PRO A 62 -24.67 15.95 10.84
C PRO A 62 -24.31 14.52 10.39
N LEU A 63 -23.59 14.36 9.28
CA LEU A 63 -23.20 13.06 8.72
C LEU A 63 -21.89 12.49 9.26
N LYS A 64 -21.19 13.19 10.16
CA LYS A 64 -19.84 12.84 10.62
C LYS A 64 -19.72 11.43 11.17
N LYS A 65 -20.64 11.04 12.05
CA LYS A 65 -20.65 9.69 12.66
C LYS A 65 -20.97 8.61 11.62
N TRP A 66 -21.92 8.87 10.73
CA TRP A 66 -22.33 7.93 9.69
C TRP A 66 -21.23 7.68 8.66
N LEU A 67 -20.59 8.73 8.14
CA LEU A 67 -19.49 8.56 7.18
C LEU A 67 -18.27 7.87 7.81
N PHE A 68 -17.99 8.16 9.09
CA PHE A 68 -16.91 7.48 9.79
C PHE A 68 -17.22 6.00 10.03
N PHE A 69 -18.46 5.66 10.40
CA PHE A 69 -18.89 4.28 10.52
C PHE A 69 -18.77 3.54 9.17
N LEU A 70 -19.22 4.17 8.07
CA LEU A 70 -19.08 3.61 6.72
C LEU A 70 -17.61 3.36 6.37
N LEU A 71 -16.72 4.29 6.69
CA LEU A 71 -15.28 4.14 6.47
C LEU A 71 -14.73 2.91 7.22
N ILE A 72 -15.11 2.70 8.48
CA ILE A 72 -14.71 1.52 9.25
C ILE A 72 -15.25 0.23 8.61
N VAL A 73 -16.50 0.22 8.18
CA VAL A 73 -17.12 -0.95 7.55
C VAL A 73 -16.37 -1.34 6.27
N VAL A 74 -15.98 -0.37 5.45
CA VAL A 74 -15.18 -0.62 4.24
C VAL A 74 -13.79 -1.15 4.59
N MET A 75 -13.14 -0.60 5.63
CA MET A 75 -11.82 -1.06 6.08
C MET A 75 -11.86 -2.45 6.75
N ALA A 76 -13.00 -2.86 7.29
CA ALA A 76 -13.19 -4.18 7.88
C ALA A 76 -13.31 -5.30 6.84
N ALA A 77 -13.44 -4.96 5.56
CA ALA A 77 -13.47 -5.95 4.49
C ALA A 77 -12.16 -6.77 4.46
N PRO A 78 -12.24 -8.11 4.33
CA PRO A 78 -11.06 -8.95 4.22
C PRO A 78 -10.16 -8.52 3.06
N PRO A 79 -8.85 -8.30 3.27
CA PRO A 79 -7.95 -7.80 2.24
C PRO A 79 -7.89 -8.73 1.02
N GLU A 80 -8.06 -10.04 1.22
CA GLU A 80 -8.07 -11.04 0.16
C GLU A 80 -9.29 -10.87 -0.77
N LEU A 81 -10.46 -10.54 -0.22
CA LEU A 81 -11.68 -10.28 -1.01
C LEU A 81 -11.54 -8.98 -1.81
N VAL A 82 -10.97 -7.94 -1.18
CA VAL A 82 -10.71 -6.65 -1.84
C VAL A 82 -9.70 -6.82 -2.98
N ALA A 83 -8.67 -7.65 -2.80
CA ALA A 83 -7.68 -7.94 -3.83
C ALA A 83 -8.31 -8.57 -5.08
N MET A 84 -9.22 -9.54 -4.91
CA MET A 84 -9.94 -10.14 -6.03
C MET A 84 -10.87 -9.15 -6.75
N GLY A 85 -11.55 -8.29 -5.98
CA GLY A 85 -12.35 -7.19 -6.53
C GLY A 85 -11.50 -6.23 -7.38
N ASN A 86 -10.39 -5.76 -6.83
CA ASN A 86 -9.45 -4.88 -7.54
C ASN A 86 -8.88 -5.55 -8.79
N TYR A 87 -8.54 -6.83 -8.74
CA TYR A 87 -8.09 -7.58 -9.92
C TYR A 87 -9.11 -7.52 -11.06
N ASN A 88 -10.38 -7.79 -10.76
CA ASN A 88 -11.45 -7.74 -11.75
C ASN A 88 -11.65 -6.31 -12.29
N THR A 89 -11.66 -5.30 -11.41
CA THR A 89 -11.78 -3.89 -11.81
C THR A 89 -10.63 -3.47 -12.72
N LEU A 90 -9.38 -3.78 -12.37
CA LEU A 90 -8.23 -3.41 -13.18
C LEU A 90 -8.26 -4.07 -14.56
N ARG A 91 -8.73 -5.32 -14.66
CA ARG A 91 -8.90 -5.99 -15.96
C ARG A 91 -9.98 -5.34 -16.82
N THR A 92 -11.13 -5.01 -16.23
CA THR A 92 -12.23 -4.40 -17.01
C THR A 92 -11.90 -2.97 -17.44
N THR A 93 -11.10 -2.23 -16.67
CA THR A 93 -10.66 -0.88 -17.04
C THR A 93 -9.40 -0.85 -17.89
N GLY A 94 -8.79 -1.99 -18.21
CA GLY A 94 -7.54 -2.07 -18.97
C GLY A 94 -6.30 -1.53 -18.24
N LEU A 95 -6.37 -1.40 -16.91
CA LEU A 95 -5.27 -0.94 -16.05
C LEU A 95 -4.52 -2.11 -15.40
N PHE A 96 -4.89 -3.34 -15.73
CA PHE A 96 -4.23 -4.55 -15.26
C PHE A 96 -2.76 -4.57 -15.72
N ASP A 97 -1.87 -4.96 -14.81
CA ASP A 97 -0.43 -5.02 -15.03
C ASP A 97 0.22 -3.67 -15.43
N THR A 98 -0.31 -2.57 -14.90
CA THR A 98 0.25 -1.21 -15.11
C THR A 98 0.62 -0.54 -13.80
N TYR A 99 1.63 0.36 -13.84
CA TYR A 99 1.97 1.18 -12.68
C TYR A 99 0.79 2.05 -12.23
N MET A 100 0.03 2.63 -13.17
CA MET A 100 -1.13 3.45 -12.85
C MET A 100 -2.20 2.65 -12.09
N GLY A 101 -2.50 1.42 -12.54
CA GLY A 101 -3.42 0.53 -11.84
C GLY A 101 -2.99 0.26 -10.40
N LEU A 102 -1.71 -0.07 -10.20
CA LEU A 102 -1.15 -0.28 -8.87
C LEU A 102 -1.21 1.00 -8.02
N ILE A 103 -0.86 2.16 -8.59
CA ILE A 103 -0.89 3.44 -7.88
C ILE A 103 -2.29 3.74 -7.35
N LEU A 104 -3.32 3.57 -8.19
CA LEU A 104 -4.71 3.79 -7.81
C LEU A 104 -5.20 2.84 -6.72
N VAL A 105 -4.81 1.56 -6.78
CA VAL A 105 -5.12 0.58 -5.74
C VAL A 105 -4.49 1.00 -4.40
N HIS A 106 -3.22 1.39 -4.40
CA HIS A 106 -2.54 1.85 -3.19
C HIS A 106 -3.16 3.14 -2.64
N ILE A 107 -3.64 4.03 -3.53
CA ILE A 107 -4.34 5.24 -3.11
C ILE A 107 -5.64 4.87 -2.39
N GLY A 108 -6.48 4.04 -3.01
CA GLY A 108 -7.75 3.62 -2.41
C GLY A 108 -7.56 2.93 -1.05
N TRP A 109 -6.56 2.06 -0.94
CA TRP A 109 -6.23 1.38 0.32
C TRP A 109 -5.72 2.33 1.40
N GLY A 110 -4.84 3.27 1.04
CA GLY A 110 -4.23 4.22 1.98
C GLY A 110 -5.20 5.27 2.52
N MET A 111 -6.23 5.65 1.75
CA MET A 111 -7.19 6.70 2.13
C MET A 111 -7.88 6.43 3.47
N GLY A 112 -8.36 5.19 3.69
CA GLY A 112 -9.02 4.82 4.94
C GLY A 112 -8.14 5.04 6.16
N TRP A 113 -6.87 4.60 6.07
CA TRP A 113 -5.88 4.74 7.12
C TRP A 113 -5.52 6.21 7.40
N VAL A 114 -5.26 7.00 6.37
CA VAL A 114 -4.90 8.42 6.54
C VAL A 114 -6.04 9.20 7.19
N VAL A 115 -7.28 8.99 6.74
CA VAL A 115 -8.44 9.67 7.34
C VAL A 115 -8.66 9.23 8.79
N MET A 116 -8.50 7.94 9.09
CA MET A 116 -8.63 7.41 10.45
C MET A 116 -7.59 8.01 11.40
N PHE A 117 -6.32 8.07 10.99
CA PHE A 117 -5.25 8.60 11.83
C PHE A 117 -5.35 10.11 12.01
N LEU A 118 -5.57 10.85 10.92
CA LEU A 118 -5.55 12.31 10.95
C LEU A 118 -6.81 12.93 11.56
N ARG A 119 -7.93 12.20 11.62
CA ARG A 119 -9.15 12.67 12.29
C ARG A 119 -8.94 12.98 13.78
N ASN A 120 -7.96 12.36 14.44
CA ASN A 120 -7.71 12.52 15.88
C ASN A 120 -6.78 13.70 16.24
N PHE A 121 -6.32 14.48 15.25
CA PHE A 121 -5.46 15.66 15.43
C PHE A 121 -6.23 16.97 15.16
#